data_AF-A0A9E6VTE7-F1
#
_entry.id   AF-A0A9E6VTE7-F1
#
_cell.length_a   1.000
_cell.length_b   1.000
_cell.length_c   1.000
_cell.angle_alpha   90.00
_cell.angle_beta   90.00
_cell.angle_gamma   90.00
#
_symmetry.space_group_name_H-M   'P 1'
#
loop_
_entity.id
_entity.type
_entity.pdbx_description
1 polymer ?
#
loop_
_entity_poly.entity_id
_entity_poly.type
_entity_poly.pdbx_seq_one_letter_code
_entity_poly.pdbx_strand_id
1 'polypeptide(L)'
;MLKLHNVILQLNAADYSQIVDDLQQNKAEKFSTLLRLYRESELTEDEIHGQLGINQSAFYTLKSRLFDKIQTQLLKATPHPRMEMLRNVANIHKLLHETHRDLAVAMLTKLEQELLEHDMPNELTAVYNALKKLHLHSPKYYEYTQLYNKHVAYTLALDKAESLLASYCKTLEEYSLSRNPDQAQVLWLTKKEIRNVCRLYQSHHLLVTQYIADISFALFVKTPEAIKEDLPVEEMLDILFETFDNHTRDERYYYLRDTASFLAFEYYHGLGLSKSATPYFDKISPKANTFLLHSHTCFAAHFLISRLEFLSKQDRLDELESEEQALHFETSPEELAAYCFVAIHHTMRHFYAGRYLESTRILNQALNEAGLKNYTHTEIELKLLQALCCCMCNRYEQADLLLRSVSRKLTELNKSGEYEQAGIFVKMLRLQMNSESKGVEEKLRGMRDRFLLLNNGNKRMLGYVRMDDTFIKKLSLGVKSDPTASRGARG
;
A
#
# COMPACT_ATOMS: atom_id res chain seq x y z
N MET A 1 16.06 -6.55 -14.43
CA MET A 1 17.26 -6.78 -13.58
C MET A 1 16.94 -6.16 -12.23
N LEU A 2 16.97 -6.91 -11.13
CA LEU A 2 16.67 -6.36 -9.79
C LEU A 2 17.62 -5.19 -9.52
N LYS A 3 17.05 -4.00 -9.30
CA LYS A 3 17.81 -2.79 -9.00
C LYS A 3 18.27 -2.87 -7.54
N LEU A 4 19.49 -3.38 -7.33
CA LEU A 4 20.14 -3.47 -6.02
C LEU A 4 19.98 -2.21 -5.18
N HIS A 5 20.04 -1.03 -5.82
CA HIS A 5 19.78 0.25 -5.19
C HIS A 5 18.47 0.28 -4.40
N ASN A 6 17.37 -0.20 -4.97
CA ASN A 6 16.05 -0.15 -4.34
C ASN A 6 15.93 -1.13 -3.18
N VAL A 7 16.51 -2.32 -3.36
CA VAL A 7 16.60 -3.32 -2.29
C VAL A 7 17.30 -2.69 -1.08
N ILE A 8 18.41 -1.99 -1.33
CA ILE A 8 19.15 -1.28 -0.28
C ILE A 8 18.32 -0.16 0.35
N LEU A 9 17.57 0.63 -0.43
CA LEU A 9 16.69 1.70 0.09
C LEU A 9 15.50 1.17 0.91
N GLN A 10 15.03 -0.05 0.63
CA GLN A 10 13.89 -0.66 1.33
C GLN A 10 14.28 -1.40 2.61
N LEU A 11 15.58 -1.61 2.88
CA LEU A 11 16.02 -2.19 4.15
C LEU A 11 15.57 -1.30 5.33
N ASN A 12 15.03 -1.92 6.38
CA ASN A 12 14.80 -1.21 7.63
C ASN A 12 16.15 -0.89 8.31
N ALA A 13 16.13 -0.01 9.30
CA ALA A 13 17.35 0.45 9.97
C ALA A 13 18.12 -0.68 10.68
N ALA A 14 17.40 -1.65 11.25
CA ALA A 14 18.00 -2.77 11.99
C ALA A 14 18.75 -3.71 11.02
N ASP A 15 18.09 -4.14 9.95
CA ASP A 15 18.67 -5.01 8.92
C ASP A 15 19.86 -4.31 8.24
N TYR A 16 19.72 -3.02 7.93
CA TYR A 16 20.80 -2.23 7.35
C TYR A 16 22.03 -2.19 8.27
N SER A 17 21.83 -1.86 9.56
CA SER A 17 22.93 -1.82 10.54
C SER A 17 23.61 -3.17 10.66
N GLN A 18 22.82 -4.24 10.75
CA GLN A 18 23.36 -5.59 10.89
C GLN A 18 24.17 -6.03 9.67
N ILE A 19 23.72 -5.69 8.45
CA ILE A 19 24.46 -5.96 7.21
C ILE A 19 25.75 -5.13 7.17
N VAL A 20 25.72 -3.86 7.58
CA VAL A 20 26.91 -3.00 7.63
C VAL A 20 27.94 -3.57 8.60
N ASP A 21 27.52 -3.96 9.80
CA ASP A 21 28.39 -4.54 10.83
C ASP A 21 29.04 -5.84 10.33
N ASP A 22 28.25 -6.71 9.69
CA ASP A 22 28.73 -7.94 9.07
C ASP A 22 29.76 -7.70 7.96
N LEU A 23 29.54 -6.70 7.11
CA LEU A 23 30.48 -6.34 6.04
C LEU A 23 31.78 -5.75 6.60
N GLN A 24 31.70 -4.97 7.68
CA GLN A 24 32.87 -4.43 8.37
C GLN A 24 33.68 -5.53 9.07
N GLN A 25 33.02 -6.45 9.79
CA GLN A 25 33.68 -7.59 10.45
C GLN A 25 34.40 -8.48 9.44
N ASN A 26 33.84 -8.66 8.25
CA ASN A 26 34.43 -9.44 7.17
C ASN A 26 35.47 -8.67 6.33
N LYS A 27 35.88 -7.45 6.74
CA LYS A 27 36.82 -6.57 6.01
C LYS A 27 36.43 -6.32 4.56
N ALA A 28 35.13 -6.26 4.29
CA ALA A 28 34.56 -6.11 2.95
C ALA A 28 34.35 -4.63 2.59
N GLU A 29 35.41 -3.81 2.66
CA GLU A 29 35.32 -2.34 2.54
C GLU A 29 34.60 -1.87 1.28
N LYS A 30 34.92 -2.43 0.09
CA LYS A 30 34.26 -2.06 -1.16
C LYS A 30 32.76 -2.37 -1.18
N PHE A 31 32.33 -3.44 -0.50
CA PHE A 31 30.91 -3.77 -0.35
C PHE A 31 30.21 -2.80 0.60
N SER A 32 30.86 -2.45 1.72
CA SER A 32 30.35 -1.46 2.66
C SER A 32 30.24 -0.07 2.02
N THR A 33 31.23 0.34 1.22
CA THR A 33 31.20 1.61 0.49
C THR A 33 30.09 1.63 -0.54
N LEU A 34 29.95 0.55 -1.34
CA LEU A 34 28.85 0.45 -2.30
C LEU A 34 27.47 0.50 -1.61
N LEU A 35 27.31 -0.18 -0.47
CA LEU A 35 26.08 -0.19 0.31
C LEU A 35 25.73 1.20 0.86
N ARG A 36 26.72 1.94 1.38
CA ARG A 36 26.53 3.33 1.86
C ARG A 36 26.21 4.28 0.71
N LEU A 37 26.94 4.23 -0.40
CA LEU A 37 26.69 5.08 -1.56
C LEU A 37 25.25 4.88 -2.08
N TYR A 38 24.77 3.64 -2.17
CA TYR A 38 23.38 3.41 -2.58
C TYR A 38 22.33 3.86 -1.56
N ARG A 39 22.67 4.01 -0.27
CA ARG A 39 21.72 4.37 0.79
C ARG A 39 21.70 5.87 1.09
N GLU A 40 22.86 6.51 1.06
CA GLU A 40 23.09 7.86 1.60
C GLU A 40 23.28 8.92 0.49
N SER A 41 23.41 8.51 -0.77
CA SER A 41 23.72 9.45 -1.86
C SER A 41 22.70 9.37 -3.01
N GLU A 42 22.30 10.54 -3.53
CA GLU A 42 21.45 10.67 -4.74
C GLU A 42 22.28 10.50 -6.04
N LEU A 43 23.42 9.82 -5.97
CA LEU A 43 24.34 9.66 -7.10
C LEU A 43 23.81 8.66 -8.12
N THR A 44 24.06 8.94 -9.39
CA THR A 44 23.79 8.01 -10.49
C THR A 44 24.73 6.79 -10.46
N GLU A 45 24.32 5.67 -11.05
CA GLU A 45 25.17 4.46 -11.08
C GLU A 45 26.54 4.71 -11.71
N ASP A 46 26.63 5.60 -12.70
CA ASP A 46 27.88 5.96 -13.37
C ASP A 46 28.82 6.76 -12.43
N GLU A 47 28.26 7.62 -11.57
CA GLU A 47 29.00 8.36 -10.55
C GLU A 47 29.48 7.43 -9.43
N ILE A 48 28.63 6.51 -8.98
CA ILE A 48 28.98 5.48 -7.97
C ILE A 48 30.09 4.57 -8.53
N HIS A 49 29.98 4.14 -9.78
CA HIS A 49 31.02 3.37 -10.48
C HIS A 49 32.34 4.14 -10.53
N GLY A 50 32.29 5.43 -10.88
CA GLY A 50 33.45 6.33 -10.90
C GLY A 50 34.14 6.44 -9.54
N GLN A 51 33.38 6.60 -8.45
CA GLN A 51 33.93 6.69 -7.10
C GLN A 51 34.58 5.40 -6.59
N LEU A 52 34.09 4.24 -7.02
CA LEU A 52 34.64 2.95 -6.61
C LEU A 52 35.94 2.59 -7.33
N GLY A 53 36.26 3.29 -8.43
CA GLY A 53 37.52 3.11 -9.18
C GLY A 53 37.74 1.68 -9.69
N ILE A 54 36.66 0.95 -9.98
CA ILE A 54 36.70 -0.42 -10.50
C ILE A 54 36.25 -0.46 -11.96
N ASN A 55 36.61 -1.53 -12.67
CA ASN A 55 36.12 -1.73 -14.03
C ASN A 55 34.65 -2.18 -14.03
N GLN A 56 34.00 -2.01 -15.18
CA GLN A 56 32.56 -2.25 -15.31
C GLN A 56 32.16 -3.70 -14.99
N SER A 57 32.96 -4.69 -15.37
CA SER A 57 32.69 -6.10 -15.05
C SER A 57 32.84 -6.41 -13.56
N ALA A 58 33.83 -5.84 -12.88
CA ALA A 58 33.99 -5.96 -11.43
C ALA A 58 32.86 -5.25 -10.69
N PHE A 59 32.36 -4.12 -11.19
CA PHE A 59 31.21 -3.43 -10.60
C PHE A 59 29.94 -4.28 -10.65
N TYR A 60 29.60 -4.86 -11.80
CA TYR A 60 28.44 -5.77 -11.88
C TYR A 60 28.61 -7.01 -11.00
N THR A 61 29.82 -7.56 -10.92
CA THR A 61 30.14 -8.69 -10.03
C THR A 61 29.98 -8.30 -8.55
N LEU A 62 30.45 -7.10 -8.18
CA LEU A 62 30.32 -6.55 -6.83
C LEU A 62 28.85 -6.34 -6.46
N LYS A 63 28.03 -5.82 -7.39
CA LYS A 63 26.57 -5.68 -7.21
C LYS A 63 25.89 -7.03 -6.97
N SER A 64 26.14 -8.01 -7.83
CA SER A 64 25.55 -9.35 -7.69
C SER A 64 25.93 -9.98 -6.35
N ARG A 65 27.21 -9.93 -5.97
CA ARG A 65 27.68 -10.51 -4.70
C ARG A 65 27.17 -9.75 -3.47
N LEU A 66 26.98 -8.42 -3.56
CA LEU A 66 26.38 -7.64 -2.48
C LEU A 66 24.93 -8.06 -2.30
N PHE A 67 24.20 -8.21 -3.40
CA PHE A 67 22.82 -8.70 -3.38
C PHE A 67 22.71 -10.07 -2.72
N ASP A 68 23.55 -11.04 -3.13
CA ASP A 68 23.56 -12.39 -2.54
C ASP A 68 23.85 -12.36 -1.02
N LYS A 69 24.75 -11.47 -0.58
CA LYS A 69 25.08 -11.28 0.84
C LYS A 69 23.90 -10.69 1.62
N ILE A 70 23.24 -9.68 1.08
CA ILE A 70 22.03 -9.08 1.67
C ILE A 70 20.95 -10.15 1.80
N GLN A 71 20.66 -10.89 0.73
CA GLN A 71 19.67 -11.98 0.77
C GLN A 71 20.00 -13.04 1.81
N THR A 72 21.25 -13.49 1.87
CA THR A 72 21.69 -14.51 2.83
C THR A 72 21.53 -14.04 4.27
N GLN A 73 21.78 -12.75 4.55
CA GLN A 73 21.59 -12.19 5.88
C GLN A 73 20.11 -12.08 6.25
N LEU A 74 19.27 -11.55 5.36
CA LEU A 74 17.84 -11.44 5.58
C LEU A 74 17.18 -12.82 5.86
N LEU A 75 17.63 -13.88 5.20
CA LEU A 75 17.14 -15.24 5.45
C LEU A 75 17.53 -15.80 6.84
N LYS A 76 18.68 -15.38 7.40
CA LYS A 76 19.16 -15.84 8.71
C LYS A 76 18.47 -15.18 9.90
N ALA A 77 17.83 -14.02 9.69
CA ALA A 77 17.14 -13.28 10.74
C ALA A 77 15.77 -13.88 11.16
N THR A 78 15.34 -14.97 10.52
CA THR A 78 14.02 -15.60 10.77
C THR A 78 14.04 -16.43 12.08
N PRO A 79 13.02 -16.38 12.96
CA PRO A 79 13.07 -16.95 14.30
C PRO A 79 13.31 -18.48 14.36
N HIS A 80 14.15 -18.87 15.31
CA HIS A 80 14.75 -20.19 15.53
C HIS A 80 13.79 -21.36 15.94
N PRO A 81 12.64 -21.15 16.64
CA PRO A 81 11.76 -22.26 17.04
C PRO A 81 10.88 -22.82 15.90
N ARG A 82 10.28 -21.93 15.10
CA ARG A 82 9.45 -22.34 13.95
C ARG A 82 10.26 -23.06 12.88
N MET A 83 11.51 -22.65 12.66
CA MET A 83 12.42 -23.35 11.76
C MET A 83 12.67 -24.80 12.18
N GLU A 84 12.78 -25.05 13.49
CA GLU A 84 12.95 -26.42 14.01
C GLU A 84 11.69 -27.26 13.75
N MET A 85 10.51 -26.72 14.01
CA MET A 85 9.23 -27.39 13.73
C MET A 85 9.05 -27.67 12.24
N LEU A 86 9.31 -26.69 11.37
CA LEU A 86 9.24 -26.86 9.91
C LEU A 86 10.25 -27.89 9.40
N ARG A 87 11.45 -27.92 9.97
CA ARG A 87 12.46 -28.94 9.67
C ARG A 87 11.98 -30.32 10.13
N ASN A 88 11.35 -30.42 11.29
CA ASN A 88 10.77 -31.68 11.78
C ASN A 88 9.63 -32.16 10.85
N VAL A 89 8.77 -31.25 10.39
CA VAL A 89 7.72 -31.53 9.39
C VAL A 89 8.33 -32.01 8.06
N ALA A 90 9.37 -31.34 7.57
CA ALA A 90 10.06 -31.75 6.34
C ALA A 90 10.71 -33.14 6.46
N ASN A 91 11.13 -33.54 7.67
CA ASN A 91 11.73 -34.84 7.95
C ASN A 91 10.71 -35.96 8.22
N ILE A 92 9.40 -35.70 8.16
CA ILE A 92 8.36 -36.73 8.39
C ILE A 92 8.57 -37.95 7.50
N HIS A 93 8.96 -37.77 6.24
CA HIS A 93 9.19 -38.90 5.33
C HIS A 93 10.32 -39.81 5.85
N LYS A 94 11.40 -39.22 6.36
CA LYS A 94 12.51 -39.95 6.98
C LYS A 94 12.05 -40.69 8.23
N LEU A 95 11.27 -40.02 9.09
CA LEU A 95 10.71 -40.63 10.30
C LEU A 95 9.83 -41.85 9.99
N LEU A 96 9.05 -41.81 8.90
CA LEU A 96 8.16 -42.90 8.50
C LEU A 96 8.92 -44.15 8.02
N HIS A 97 10.09 -43.99 7.41
CA HIS A 97 10.79 -45.07 6.72
C HIS A 97 12.06 -45.56 7.42
N GLU A 98 12.71 -44.71 8.22
CA GLU A 98 14.02 -45.00 8.83
C GLU A 98 13.97 -45.10 10.36
N THR A 99 12.82 -44.83 11.01
CA THR A 99 12.68 -44.81 12.48
C THR A 99 11.76 -45.94 12.96
N HIS A 100 12.05 -46.51 14.13
CA HIS A 100 11.19 -47.52 14.75
C HIS A 100 9.78 -46.97 15.00
N ARG A 101 8.73 -47.76 14.73
CA ARG A 101 7.33 -47.32 14.72
C ARG A 101 6.93 -46.57 15.99
N ASP A 102 7.20 -47.13 17.17
CA ASP A 102 6.80 -46.52 18.44
C ASP A 102 7.50 -45.18 18.69
N LEU A 103 8.77 -45.07 18.27
CA LEU A 103 9.53 -43.83 18.37
C LEU A 103 9.01 -42.79 17.38
N ALA A 104 8.69 -43.18 16.15
CA ALA A 104 8.09 -42.30 15.15
C ALA A 104 6.72 -41.78 15.60
N VAL A 105 5.87 -42.64 16.18
CA VAL A 105 4.58 -42.23 16.76
C VAL A 105 4.78 -41.23 17.90
N ALA A 106 5.72 -41.50 18.83
CA ALA A 106 6.00 -40.59 19.93
C ALA A 106 6.49 -39.22 19.45
N MET A 107 7.42 -39.19 18.47
CA MET A 107 7.93 -37.96 17.87
C MET A 107 6.84 -37.17 17.12
N LEU A 108 6.00 -37.85 16.33
CA LEU A 108 4.92 -37.20 15.59
C LEU A 108 3.80 -36.68 16.50
N THR A 109 3.49 -37.38 17.59
CA THR A 109 2.49 -36.91 18.59
C THR A 109 3.02 -35.68 19.34
N LYS A 110 4.32 -35.63 19.64
CA LYS A 110 4.95 -34.44 20.20
C LYS A 110 4.89 -33.27 19.20
N LEU A 111 5.23 -33.52 17.93
CA LEU A 111 5.16 -32.51 16.87
C LEU A 111 3.72 -32.02 16.64
N GLU A 112 2.72 -32.89 16.72
CA GLU A 112 1.29 -32.53 16.67
C GLU A 112 0.94 -31.50 17.77
N GLN A 113 1.33 -31.76 19.02
CA GLN A 113 1.09 -30.84 20.14
C GLN A 113 1.77 -29.48 19.92
N GLU A 114 3.04 -29.49 19.50
CA GLU A 114 3.79 -28.28 19.19
C GLU A 114 3.08 -27.48 18.07
N LEU A 115 2.65 -28.12 16.98
CA LEU A 115 1.99 -27.44 15.87
C LEU A 115 0.59 -26.90 16.24
N LEU A 116 -0.14 -27.59 17.12
CA LEU A 116 -1.41 -27.09 17.67
C LEU A 116 -1.19 -25.85 18.55
N GLU A 117 -0.14 -25.86 19.38
CA GLU A 117 0.21 -24.72 20.23
C GLU A 117 0.65 -23.46 19.47
N HIS A 118 1.07 -23.62 18.22
CA HIS A 118 1.52 -22.54 17.33
C HIS A 118 0.52 -22.23 16.19
N ASP A 119 -0.69 -22.79 16.22
CA ASP A 119 -1.75 -22.59 15.22
C ASP A 119 -1.29 -22.80 13.76
N MET A 120 -0.63 -23.93 13.50
CA MET A 120 -0.05 -24.32 12.19
C MET A 120 -0.87 -25.39 11.46
N PRO A 121 -2.06 -25.07 10.91
CA PRO A 121 -2.99 -26.06 10.35
C PRO A 121 -2.49 -26.72 9.06
N ASN A 122 -1.67 -26.03 8.27
CA ASN A 122 -1.12 -26.55 7.01
C ASN A 122 -0.13 -27.69 7.31
N GLU A 123 0.75 -27.48 8.27
CA GLU A 123 1.74 -28.43 8.72
C GLU A 123 1.10 -29.64 9.44
N LEU A 124 0.04 -29.41 10.22
CA LEU A 124 -0.72 -30.48 10.89
C LEU A 124 -1.26 -31.52 9.91
N THR A 125 -1.63 -31.10 8.69
CA THR A 125 -2.11 -32.02 7.65
C THR A 125 -1.07 -33.09 7.30
N ALA A 126 0.21 -32.71 7.24
CA ALA A 126 1.30 -33.66 6.98
C ALA A 126 1.50 -34.64 8.15
N VAL A 127 1.41 -34.15 9.39
CA VAL A 127 1.52 -34.97 10.60
C VAL A 127 0.38 -35.98 10.70
N TYR A 128 -0.88 -35.57 10.51
CA TYR A 128 -2.01 -36.50 10.54
C TYR A 128 -1.96 -37.54 9.43
N ASN A 129 -1.48 -37.18 8.23
CA ASN A 129 -1.27 -38.16 7.17
C ASN A 129 -0.22 -39.22 7.55
N ALA A 130 0.85 -38.80 8.24
CA ALA A 130 1.89 -39.70 8.73
C ALA A 130 1.38 -40.61 9.87
N LEU A 131 0.70 -40.05 10.87
CA LEU A 131 0.09 -40.81 11.97
C LEU A 131 -0.94 -41.81 11.45
N LYS A 132 -1.78 -41.42 10.48
CA LYS A 132 -2.72 -42.33 9.79
C LYS A 132 -2.00 -43.54 9.18
N LYS A 133 -0.86 -43.34 8.49
CA LYS A 133 -0.07 -44.42 7.89
C LYS A 133 0.55 -45.35 8.95
N LEU A 134 1.12 -44.79 10.02
CA LEU A 134 1.70 -45.57 11.11
C LEU A 134 0.65 -46.35 11.90
N HIS A 135 -0.60 -45.89 11.92
CA HIS A 135 -1.70 -46.57 12.60
C HIS A 135 -2.55 -47.46 11.69
N LEU A 136 -2.13 -47.79 10.45
CA LEU A 136 -2.92 -48.56 9.47
C LEU A 136 -3.61 -49.83 10.01
N HIS A 137 -2.95 -50.54 10.93
CA HIS A 137 -3.46 -51.77 11.55
C HIS A 137 -3.91 -51.58 13.01
N SER A 138 -4.21 -50.35 13.42
CA SER A 138 -4.61 -49.97 14.78
C SER A 138 -5.99 -49.30 14.77
N PRO A 139 -6.79 -49.40 15.84
CA PRO A 139 -8.04 -48.66 15.97
C PRO A 139 -7.90 -47.15 15.77
N LYS A 140 -6.72 -46.58 16.10
CA LYS A 140 -6.40 -45.16 15.89
C LYS A 140 -6.34 -44.73 14.42
N TYR A 141 -6.33 -45.68 13.47
CA TYR A 141 -6.38 -45.36 12.04
C TYR A 141 -7.57 -44.45 11.69
N TYR A 142 -8.75 -44.79 12.18
CA TYR A 142 -9.99 -44.07 11.85
C TYR A 142 -10.00 -42.67 12.45
N GLU A 143 -9.53 -42.53 13.69
CA GLU A 143 -9.36 -41.24 14.38
C GLU A 143 -8.46 -40.29 13.56
N TYR A 144 -7.23 -40.73 13.23
CA TYR A 144 -6.32 -39.91 12.43
C TYR A 144 -6.79 -39.70 10.99
N THR A 145 -7.60 -40.59 10.43
CA THR A 145 -8.25 -40.38 9.13
C THR A 145 -9.27 -39.24 9.19
N GLN A 146 -10.09 -39.20 10.25
CA GLN A 146 -11.05 -38.12 10.46
C GLN A 146 -10.35 -36.78 10.70
N LEU A 147 -9.31 -36.76 11.54
CA LEU A 147 -8.50 -35.56 11.79
C LEU A 147 -7.84 -35.06 10.50
N TYR A 148 -7.22 -35.95 9.71
CA TYR A 148 -6.64 -35.61 8.42
C TYR A 148 -7.68 -34.98 7.48
N ASN A 149 -8.83 -35.63 7.29
CA ASN A 149 -9.87 -35.11 6.39
C ASN A 149 -10.42 -33.76 6.85
N LYS A 150 -10.62 -33.59 8.16
CA LYS A 150 -11.08 -32.32 8.75
C LYS A 150 -10.07 -31.20 8.49
N HIS A 151 -8.78 -31.45 8.74
CA HIS A 151 -7.74 -30.44 8.53
C HIS A 151 -7.54 -30.11 7.05
N VAL A 152 -7.55 -31.10 6.14
CA VAL A 152 -7.51 -30.84 4.69
C VAL A 152 -8.66 -29.95 4.26
N ALA A 153 -9.89 -30.23 4.70
CA ALA A 153 -11.04 -29.45 4.31
C ALA A 153 -11.01 -28.03 4.92
N TYR A 154 -10.47 -27.89 6.14
CA TYR A 154 -10.24 -26.60 6.78
C TYR A 154 -9.17 -25.76 6.07
N THR A 155 -8.00 -26.33 5.75
CA THR A 155 -6.93 -25.60 5.04
C THR A 155 -7.38 -25.16 3.66
N LEU A 156 -8.14 -25.99 2.94
CA LEU A 156 -8.75 -25.59 1.66
C LEU A 156 -9.74 -24.43 1.80
N ALA A 157 -10.52 -24.38 2.89
CA ALA A 157 -11.42 -23.27 3.15
C ALA A 157 -10.64 -21.99 3.49
N LEU A 158 -9.54 -22.10 4.24
CA LEU A 158 -8.65 -20.99 4.56
C LEU A 158 -8.00 -20.42 3.29
N ASP A 159 -7.38 -21.27 2.48
CA ASP A 159 -6.75 -20.86 1.21
C ASP A 159 -7.75 -20.19 0.27
N LYS A 160 -8.99 -20.72 0.21
CA LYS A 160 -10.07 -20.11 -0.57
C LYS A 160 -10.44 -18.74 -0.03
N ALA A 161 -10.59 -18.59 1.28
CA ALA A 161 -10.95 -17.31 1.91
C ALA A 161 -9.86 -16.25 1.68
N GLU A 162 -8.59 -16.61 1.83
CA GLU A 162 -7.44 -15.72 1.57
C GLU A 162 -7.36 -15.32 0.08
N SER A 163 -7.57 -16.28 -0.83
CA SER A 163 -7.62 -16.01 -2.27
C SER A 163 -8.76 -15.07 -2.65
N LEU A 164 -9.95 -15.25 -2.05
CA LEU A 164 -11.09 -14.36 -2.24
C LEU A 164 -10.81 -12.95 -1.70
N LEU A 165 -10.14 -12.85 -0.53
CA LEU A 165 -9.76 -11.56 0.04
C LEU A 165 -8.76 -10.82 -0.86
N ALA A 166 -7.75 -11.51 -1.41
CA ALA A 166 -6.79 -10.92 -2.33
C ALA A 166 -7.49 -10.43 -3.61
N SER A 167 -8.38 -11.25 -4.18
CA SER A 167 -9.19 -10.84 -5.33
C SER A 167 -10.10 -9.65 -5.00
N TYR A 168 -10.68 -9.63 -3.79
CA TYR A 168 -11.50 -8.53 -3.31
C TYR A 168 -10.68 -7.23 -3.23
N CYS A 169 -9.48 -7.26 -2.66
CA CYS A 169 -8.60 -6.09 -2.56
C CYS A 169 -8.23 -5.55 -3.95
N LYS A 170 -7.90 -6.43 -4.90
CA LYS A 170 -7.66 -6.05 -6.29
C LYS A 170 -8.88 -5.37 -6.92
N THR A 171 -10.07 -5.94 -6.79
CA THR A 171 -11.29 -5.31 -7.32
C THR A 171 -11.58 -3.97 -6.64
N LEU A 172 -11.24 -3.83 -5.35
CA LEU A 172 -11.42 -2.60 -4.61
C LEU A 172 -10.48 -1.49 -5.11
N GLU A 173 -9.24 -1.84 -5.42
CA GLU A 173 -8.29 -0.95 -6.08
C GLU A 173 -8.83 -0.48 -7.44
N GLU A 174 -9.29 -1.39 -8.29
CA GLU A 174 -9.87 -1.04 -9.60
C GLU A 174 -11.12 -0.15 -9.46
N TYR A 175 -11.99 -0.46 -8.49
CA TYR A 175 -13.15 0.36 -8.14
C TYR A 175 -12.74 1.77 -7.71
N SER A 176 -11.67 1.90 -6.94
CA SER A 176 -11.19 3.21 -6.49
C SER A 176 -10.76 4.10 -7.67
N LEU A 177 -10.21 3.49 -8.72
CA LEU A 177 -9.72 4.21 -9.88
C LEU A 177 -10.82 4.58 -10.88
N SER A 178 -11.80 3.69 -11.05
CA SER A 178 -12.88 3.84 -12.03
C SER A 178 -14.12 4.54 -11.45
N ARG A 179 -14.37 4.31 -10.15
CA ARG A 179 -15.63 4.60 -9.44
C ARG A 179 -16.85 3.98 -10.13
N ASN A 180 -16.68 2.81 -10.76
CA ASN A 180 -17.75 2.11 -11.48
C ASN A 180 -18.71 1.40 -10.50
N PRO A 181 -20.03 1.69 -10.52
CA PRO A 181 -21.00 0.99 -9.67
C PRO A 181 -21.06 -0.53 -9.89
N ASP A 182 -20.75 -1.02 -11.10
CA ASP A 182 -20.77 -2.47 -11.36
C ASP A 182 -19.69 -3.19 -10.52
N GLN A 183 -18.53 -2.57 -10.36
CA GLN A 183 -17.46 -3.11 -9.50
C GLN A 183 -17.86 -3.07 -8.02
N ALA A 184 -18.65 -2.08 -7.58
CA ALA A 184 -19.22 -2.09 -6.22
C ALA A 184 -20.15 -3.29 -5.99
N GLN A 185 -20.94 -3.67 -6.99
CA GLN A 185 -21.76 -4.87 -6.92
C GLN A 185 -20.91 -6.15 -6.86
N VAL A 186 -19.84 -6.23 -7.64
CA VAL A 186 -18.88 -7.36 -7.57
C VAL A 186 -18.27 -7.46 -6.18
N LEU A 187 -17.82 -6.35 -5.60
CA LEU A 187 -17.28 -6.31 -4.23
C LEU A 187 -18.29 -6.83 -3.21
N TRP A 188 -19.56 -6.43 -3.33
CA TRP A 188 -20.62 -6.91 -2.45
C TRP A 188 -20.86 -8.43 -2.57
N LEU A 189 -20.84 -8.97 -3.79
CA LEU A 189 -20.98 -10.40 -4.03
C LEU A 189 -19.78 -11.19 -3.48
N THR A 190 -18.56 -10.71 -3.72
CA THR A 190 -17.33 -11.34 -3.19
C THR A 190 -17.30 -11.31 -1.66
N LYS A 191 -17.70 -10.20 -1.03
CA LYS A 191 -17.89 -10.11 0.42
C LYS A 191 -18.85 -11.19 0.94
N LYS A 192 -19.99 -11.39 0.27
CA LYS A 192 -20.94 -12.46 0.62
C LYS A 192 -20.33 -13.86 0.44
N GLU A 193 -19.54 -14.08 -0.60
CA GLU A 193 -18.86 -15.35 -0.80
C GLU A 193 -17.83 -15.63 0.30
N ILE A 194 -17.03 -14.63 0.68
CA ILE A 194 -16.08 -14.73 1.81
C ILE A 194 -16.82 -15.16 3.06
N ARG A 195 -17.94 -14.51 3.41
CA ARG A 195 -18.79 -14.89 4.55
C ARG A 195 -19.28 -16.33 4.47
N ASN A 196 -19.71 -16.78 3.29
CA ASN A 196 -20.19 -18.15 3.10
C ASN A 196 -19.07 -19.18 3.34
N VAL A 197 -17.86 -18.92 2.86
CA VAL A 197 -16.68 -19.78 3.12
C VAL A 197 -16.31 -19.76 4.59
N CYS A 198 -16.29 -18.58 5.22
CA CYS A 198 -15.90 -18.42 6.62
C CYS A 198 -16.88 -19.08 7.60
N ARG A 199 -18.16 -19.26 7.21
CA ARG A 199 -19.18 -19.97 8.00
C ARG A 199 -19.00 -21.49 8.03
N LEU A 200 -18.17 -22.07 7.16
CA LEU A 200 -17.98 -23.52 7.10
C LEU A 200 -17.26 -24.07 8.33
N TYR A 201 -16.40 -23.26 8.96
CA TYR A 201 -15.62 -23.65 10.13
C TYR A 201 -15.55 -22.51 11.13
N GLN A 202 -15.63 -22.85 12.43
CA GLN A 202 -15.34 -21.90 13.49
C GLN A 202 -13.81 -21.76 13.60
N SER A 203 -13.28 -20.68 13.06
CA SER A 203 -11.85 -20.39 13.07
C SER A 203 -11.62 -18.89 13.20
N HIS A 204 -10.66 -18.53 14.06
CA HIS A 204 -10.20 -17.17 14.22
C HIS A 204 -9.51 -16.64 12.94
N HIS A 205 -8.87 -17.49 12.12
CA HIS A 205 -8.33 -17.07 10.81
C HIS A 205 -9.44 -16.66 9.85
N LEU A 206 -10.48 -17.49 9.73
CA LEU A 206 -11.62 -17.20 8.86
C LEU A 206 -12.38 -15.96 9.35
N LEU A 207 -12.54 -15.81 10.66
CA LEU A 207 -13.13 -14.61 11.27
C LEU A 207 -12.36 -13.34 10.90
N VAL A 208 -11.04 -13.35 11.05
CA VAL A 208 -10.18 -12.21 10.71
C VAL A 208 -10.29 -11.85 9.24
N THR A 209 -10.21 -12.83 8.34
CA THR A 209 -10.37 -12.63 6.89
C THR A 209 -11.73 -12.01 6.55
N GLN A 210 -12.80 -12.50 7.19
CA GLN A 210 -14.14 -11.96 7.01
C GLN A 210 -14.23 -10.50 7.44
N TYR A 211 -13.75 -10.15 8.64
CA TYR A 211 -13.87 -8.79 9.15
C TYR A 211 -12.98 -7.78 8.41
N ILE A 212 -11.80 -8.19 7.91
CA ILE A 212 -11.01 -7.33 7.03
C ILE A 212 -11.81 -6.95 5.78
N ALA A 213 -12.50 -7.90 5.15
CA ALA A 213 -13.34 -7.63 3.98
C ALA A 213 -14.55 -6.74 4.33
N ASP A 214 -15.23 -7.04 5.43
CA ASP A 214 -16.42 -6.31 5.87
C ASP A 214 -16.12 -4.85 6.23
N ILE A 215 -15.06 -4.61 7.01
CA ILE A 215 -14.59 -3.26 7.34
C ILE A 215 -14.15 -2.52 6.08
N SER A 216 -13.36 -3.16 5.21
CA SER A 216 -12.93 -2.55 3.95
C SER A 216 -14.12 -2.13 3.08
N PHE A 217 -15.17 -2.95 3.01
CA PHE A 217 -16.39 -2.61 2.27
C PHE A 217 -17.07 -1.36 2.86
N ALA A 218 -17.23 -1.31 4.18
CA ALA A 218 -17.86 -0.19 4.88
C ALA A 218 -17.11 1.13 4.66
N LEU A 219 -15.77 1.09 4.68
CA LEU A 219 -14.93 2.29 4.54
C LEU A 219 -14.88 2.83 3.11
N PHE A 220 -14.73 1.95 2.12
CA PHE A 220 -14.30 2.36 0.77
C PHE A 220 -15.40 2.32 -0.29
N VAL A 221 -16.44 1.48 -0.13
CA VAL A 221 -17.51 1.32 -1.14
C VAL A 221 -18.74 2.17 -0.81
N LYS A 222 -18.92 2.56 0.46
CA LYS A 222 -19.94 3.52 0.94
C LYS A 222 -21.34 3.24 0.40
N THR A 223 -21.80 1.99 0.49
CA THR A 223 -23.15 1.57 0.13
C THR A 223 -23.93 1.19 1.41
N PRO A 224 -24.69 2.12 2.02
CA PRO A 224 -25.29 1.93 3.34
C PRO A 224 -26.22 0.71 3.44
N GLU A 225 -26.95 0.41 2.36
CA GLU A 225 -27.90 -0.69 2.30
C GLU A 225 -27.18 -2.05 2.40
N ALA A 226 -25.97 -2.14 1.86
CA ALA A 226 -25.18 -3.36 1.79
C ALA A 226 -24.41 -3.68 3.09
N ILE A 227 -24.41 -2.75 4.07
CA ILE A 227 -23.78 -2.90 5.39
C ILE A 227 -24.78 -2.90 6.55
N LYS A 228 -26.08 -2.81 6.27
CA LYS A 228 -27.12 -2.68 7.31
C LYS A 228 -27.18 -3.88 8.27
N GLU A 229 -26.83 -5.06 7.80
CA GLU A 229 -26.80 -6.30 8.57
C GLU A 229 -25.43 -6.60 9.18
N ASP A 230 -24.45 -5.73 8.96
CA ASP A 230 -23.10 -5.90 9.48
C ASP A 230 -23.01 -5.38 10.91
N LEU A 231 -22.04 -5.92 11.67
CA LEU A 231 -21.66 -5.31 12.94
C LEU A 231 -21.09 -3.90 12.69
N PRO A 232 -21.19 -2.99 13.68
CA PRO A 232 -20.47 -1.72 13.64
C PRO A 232 -18.96 -1.93 13.38
N VAL A 233 -18.33 -1.01 12.66
CA VAL A 233 -16.89 -1.09 12.34
C VAL A 233 -16.04 -1.11 13.60
N GLU A 234 -16.39 -0.32 14.62
CA GLU A 234 -15.71 -0.31 15.93
C GLU A 234 -15.74 -1.68 16.59
N GLU A 235 -16.90 -2.33 16.64
CA GLU A 235 -17.05 -3.67 17.21
C GLU A 235 -16.22 -4.72 16.45
N MET A 236 -16.22 -4.67 15.11
CA MET A 236 -15.39 -5.56 14.30
C MET A 236 -13.89 -5.34 14.54
N LEU A 237 -13.46 -4.08 14.70
CA LEU A 237 -12.07 -3.74 15.01
C LEU A 237 -11.67 -4.24 16.41
N ASP A 238 -12.53 -4.08 17.41
CA ASP A 238 -12.29 -4.58 18.76
C ASP A 238 -12.13 -6.10 18.76
N ILE A 239 -13.02 -6.82 18.07
CA ILE A 239 -12.92 -8.29 17.94
C ILE A 239 -11.62 -8.69 17.21
N LEU A 240 -11.20 -7.96 16.18
CA LEU A 240 -9.93 -8.23 15.49
C LEU A 240 -8.73 -8.07 16.44
N PHE A 241 -8.64 -6.96 17.17
CA PHE A 241 -7.53 -6.73 18.10
C PHE A 241 -7.55 -7.73 19.26
N GLU A 242 -8.71 -8.04 19.83
CA GLU A 242 -8.86 -9.07 20.86
C GLU A 242 -8.42 -10.44 20.33
N THR A 243 -8.79 -10.78 19.09
CA THR A 243 -8.36 -12.04 18.46
C THR A 243 -6.84 -12.12 18.35
N PHE A 244 -6.18 -11.03 17.95
CA PHE A 244 -4.72 -10.98 17.87
C PHE A 244 -4.04 -11.06 19.23
N ASP A 245 -4.64 -10.46 20.26
CA ASP A 245 -4.13 -10.48 21.63
C ASP A 245 -4.32 -11.85 22.29
N ASN A 246 -5.36 -12.61 21.93
CA ASN A 246 -5.61 -13.97 22.41
C ASN A 246 -4.74 -15.03 21.72
N HIS A 247 -4.20 -14.74 20.52
CA HIS A 247 -3.42 -15.69 19.71
C HIS A 247 -2.03 -15.13 19.37
N THR A 248 -1.28 -14.70 20.38
CA THR A 248 0.05 -14.06 20.21
C THR A 248 1.12 -14.95 19.57
N ARG A 249 0.91 -16.27 19.55
CA ARG A 249 1.82 -17.25 18.93
C ARG A 249 1.63 -17.39 17.42
N ASP A 250 0.55 -16.84 16.87
CA ASP A 250 0.31 -16.85 15.41
C ASP A 250 1.06 -15.70 14.74
N GLU A 251 2.16 -16.03 14.06
CA GLU A 251 3.01 -15.06 13.38
C GLU A 251 2.28 -14.30 12.26
N ARG A 252 1.17 -14.82 11.69
CA ARG A 252 0.39 -14.06 10.68
C ARG A 252 -0.20 -12.79 11.28
N TYR A 253 -0.58 -12.85 12.55
CA TYR A 253 -1.19 -11.71 13.25
C TYR A 253 -0.21 -10.59 13.53
N TYR A 254 1.09 -10.85 13.48
CA TYR A 254 2.09 -9.78 13.45
C TYR A 254 1.87 -8.85 12.26
N TYR A 255 1.68 -9.41 11.05
CA TYR A 255 1.48 -8.63 9.82
C TYR A 255 0.04 -8.12 9.66
N LEU A 256 -0.96 -8.93 10.02
CA LEU A 256 -2.37 -8.53 9.93
C LEU A 256 -2.76 -7.45 10.94
N ARG A 257 -1.99 -7.27 12.02
CA ARG A 257 -2.18 -6.15 12.95
C ARG A 257 -1.87 -4.79 12.29
N ASP A 258 -0.91 -4.73 11.37
CA ASP A 258 -0.67 -3.51 10.59
C ASP A 258 -1.87 -3.22 9.67
N THR A 259 -2.45 -4.26 9.04
CA THR A 259 -3.69 -4.16 8.25
C THR A 259 -4.88 -3.68 9.08
N ALA A 260 -5.12 -4.24 10.27
CA ALA A 260 -6.19 -3.77 11.15
C ALA A 260 -5.95 -2.35 11.67
N SER A 261 -4.70 -2.00 11.98
CA SER A 261 -4.34 -0.63 12.35
C SER A 261 -4.65 0.35 11.23
N PHE A 262 -4.39 -0.03 9.97
CA PHE A 262 -4.73 0.79 8.81
C PHE A 262 -6.24 1.01 8.69
N LEU A 263 -7.03 -0.06 8.82
CA LEU A 263 -8.49 0.06 8.78
C LEU A 263 -9.03 0.93 9.93
N ALA A 264 -8.46 0.83 11.13
CA ALA A 264 -8.80 1.70 12.26
C ALA A 264 -8.42 3.16 11.99
N PHE A 265 -7.23 3.42 11.43
CA PHE A 265 -6.82 4.76 11.00
C PHE A 265 -7.82 5.35 10.00
N GLU A 266 -8.15 4.62 8.93
CA GLU A 266 -9.09 5.06 7.89
C GLU A 266 -10.49 5.32 8.46
N TYR A 267 -10.94 4.48 9.38
CA TYR A 267 -12.22 4.67 10.07
C TYR A 267 -12.26 5.97 10.86
N TYR A 268 -11.32 6.18 11.79
CA TYR A 268 -11.30 7.37 12.64
C TYR A 268 -10.98 8.64 11.86
N HIS A 269 -10.10 8.57 10.85
CA HIS A 269 -9.81 9.69 9.95
C HIS A 269 -11.05 10.06 9.11
N GLY A 270 -11.78 9.06 8.61
CA GLY A 270 -13.04 9.25 7.88
C GLY A 270 -14.14 9.92 8.71
N LEU A 271 -14.17 9.68 10.02
CA LEU A 271 -15.05 10.35 10.97
C LEU A 271 -14.56 11.74 11.42
N GLY A 272 -13.34 12.14 11.04
CA GLY A 272 -12.73 13.39 11.49
C GLY A 272 -12.23 13.36 12.95
N LEU A 273 -12.08 12.17 13.54
CA LEU A 273 -11.63 11.99 14.92
C LEU A 273 -10.10 11.90 14.99
N SER A 274 -9.41 13.02 14.76
CA SER A 274 -7.93 13.05 14.67
C SER A 274 -7.22 12.44 15.87
N LYS A 275 -7.71 12.66 17.09
CA LYS A 275 -7.11 12.11 18.32
C LYS A 275 -7.14 10.58 18.33
N SER A 276 -8.23 9.98 17.85
CA SER A 276 -8.38 8.52 17.77
C SER A 276 -7.61 7.94 16.59
N ALA A 277 -7.46 8.69 15.49
CA ALA A 277 -6.71 8.25 14.32
C ALA A 277 -5.18 8.27 14.53
N THR A 278 -4.66 9.23 15.31
CA THR A 278 -3.22 9.47 15.50
C THR A 278 -2.44 8.23 15.95
N PRO A 279 -2.87 7.46 16.98
CA PRO A 279 -2.13 6.28 17.42
C PRO A 279 -1.98 5.19 16.35
N TYR A 280 -2.94 5.09 15.43
CA TYR A 280 -2.88 4.13 14.32
C TYR A 280 -2.03 4.67 13.17
N PHE A 281 -2.12 5.97 12.87
CA PHE A 281 -1.24 6.63 11.91
C PHE A 281 0.24 6.48 12.29
N ASP A 282 0.57 6.74 13.56
CA ASP A 282 1.95 6.68 14.06
C ASP A 282 2.52 5.24 14.08
N LYS A 283 1.66 4.21 14.09
CA LYS A 283 2.08 2.81 13.93
C LYS A 283 2.44 2.44 12.49
N ILE A 284 1.73 3.02 11.51
CA ILE A 284 1.83 2.63 10.09
C ILE A 284 2.79 3.54 9.34
N SER A 285 2.76 4.85 9.60
CA SER A 285 3.54 5.85 8.86
C SER A 285 5.04 5.52 8.79
N PRO A 286 5.72 5.13 9.90
CA PRO A 286 7.13 4.74 9.85
C PRO A 286 7.40 3.49 9.02
N LYS A 287 6.39 2.63 8.85
CA LYS A 287 6.45 1.38 8.09
C LYS A 287 5.86 1.51 6.69
N ALA A 288 5.60 2.72 6.18
CA ALA A 288 4.87 2.92 4.93
C ALA A 288 5.46 2.10 3.76
N ASN A 289 6.80 2.06 3.62
CA ASN A 289 7.47 1.31 2.57
C ASN A 289 7.16 -0.20 2.61
N THR A 290 7.17 -0.82 3.79
CA THR A 290 6.87 -2.26 3.93
C THR A 290 5.37 -2.53 3.94
N PHE A 291 4.57 -1.63 4.51
CA PHE A 291 3.12 -1.76 4.57
C PHE A 291 2.47 -1.79 3.18
N LEU A 292 3.02 -1.05 2.22
CA LEU A 292 2.52 -1.07 0.83
C LEU A 292 2.60 -2.44 0.14
N LEU A 293 3.37 -3.39 0.68
CA LEU A 293 3.40 -4.78 0.21
C LEU A 293 2.17 -5.60 0.62
N HIS A 294 1.30 -5.06 1.49
CA HIS A 294 0.14 -5.74 2.06
C HIS A 294 -1.10 -5.69 1.14
N SER A 295 -0.94 -5.40 -0.17
CA SER A 295 -2.02 -5.27 -1.17
C SER A 295 -2.92 -6.50 -1.30
N HIS A 296 -2.43 -7.68 -0.91
CA HIS A 296 -3.19 -8.93 -0.89
C HIS A 296 -4.14 -9.07 0.32
N THR A 297 -3.98 -8.23 1.36
CA THR A 297 -4.84 -8.27 2.56
C THR A 297 -5.69 -7.02 2.72
N CYS A 298 -5.28 -5.89 2.16
CA CYS A 298 -6.06 -4.65 2.20
C CYS A 298 -5.67 -3.71 1.05
N PHE A 299 -6.41 -2.61 0.93
CA PHE A 299 -6.09 -1.53 -0.02
C PHE A 299 -4.95 -0.63 0.51
N ALA A 300 -3.76 -1.20 0.67
CA ALA A 300 -2.62 -0.55 1.31
C ALA A 300 -2.20 0.76 0.63
N ALA A 301 -2.24 0.84 -0.71
CA ALA A 301 -1.87 2.04 -1.45
C ALA A 301 -2.72 3.26 -1.07
N HIS A 302 -3.97 3.07 -0.67
CA HIS A 302 -4.86 4.17 -0.28
C HIS A 302 -4.32 4.95 0.93
N PHE A 303 -3.52 4.30 1.79
CA PHE A 303 -2.84 4.96 2.90
C PHE A 303 -2.03 6.18 2.45
N LEU A 304 -1.44 6.17 1.25
CA LEU A 304 -0.69 7.33 0.74
C LEU A 304 -1.57 8.56 0.56
N ILE A 305 -2.81 8.37 0.12
CA ILE A 305 -3.77 9.45 -0.04
C ILE A 305 -4.21 9.96 1.34
N SER A 306 -4.62 9.04 2.22
CA SER A 306 -5.07 9.39 3.57
C SER A 306 -3.97 10.01 4.44
N ARG A 307 -2.71 9.60 4.25
CA ARG A 307 -1.52 10.21 4.86
C ARG A 307 -1.38 11.68 4.47
N LEU A 308 -1.49 12.01 3.18
CA LEU A 308 -1.45 13.40 2.73
C LEU A 308 -2.58 14.22 3.33
N GLU A 309 -3.81 13.66 3.34
CA GLU A 309 -4.97 14.35 3.92
C GLU A 309 -4.81 14.56 5.42
N PHE A 310 -4.30 13.57 6.14
CA PHE A 310 -4.09 13.63 7.59
C PHE A 310 -3.00 14.63 7.95
N LEU A 311 -1.81 14.56 7.34
CA LEU A 311 -0.72 15.50 7.57
C LEU A 311 -1.11 16.93 7.21
N SER A 312 -1.88 17.11 6.13
CA SER A 312 -2.43 18.42 5.73
C SER A 312 -3.33 19.02 6.82
N LYS A 313 -4.24 18.22 7.39
CA LYS A 313 -5.14 18.65 8.48
C LYS A 313 -4.39 18.93 9.79
N GLN A 314 -3.26 18.27 10.04
CA GLN A 314 -2.45 18.45 11.24
C GLN A 314 -1.37 19.53 11.09
N ASP A 315 -1.27 20.20 9.93
CA ASP A 315 -0.20 21.17 9.62
C ASP A 315 1.21 20.57 9.72
N ARG A 316 1.35 19.29 9.36
CA ARG A 316 2.57 18.46 9.43
C ARG A 316 3.08 18.04 8.04
N LEU A 317 2.82 18.86 7.01
CA LEU A 317 3.19 18.52 5.62
C LEU A 317 4.70 18.61 5.36
N ASP A 318 5.43 19.33 6.20
CA ASP A 318 6.88 19.40 6.23
C ASP A 318 7.53 18.03 6.50
N GLU A 319 6.83 17.14 7.22
CA GLU A 319 7.30 15.77 7.46
C GLU A 319 7.49 14.95 6.18
N LEU A 320 6.79 15.30 5.09
CA LEU A 320 6.94 14.63 3.78
C LEU A 320 8.34 14.80 3.18
N GLU A 321 9.11 15.80 3.62
CA GLU A 321 10.49 16.01 3.17
C GLU A 321 11.53 15.32 4.05
N SER A 322 11.15 14.79 5.22
CA SER A 322 12.09 14.09 6.09
C SER A 322 12.50 12.73 5.49
N GLU A 323 13.78 12.37 5.62
CA GLU A 323 14.33 11.11 5.10
C GLU A 323 13.68 9.88 5.76
N GLU A 324 13.37 9.95 7.05
CA GLU A 324 12.65 8.88 7.78
C GLU A 324 11.27 8.59 7.19
N GLN A 325 10.69 9.58 6.53
CA GLN A 325 9.37 9.52 5.91
C GLN A 325 9.43 9.36 4.39
N ALA A 326 10.64 9.27 3.82
CA ALA A 326 10.84 9.12 2.40
C ALA A 326 10.23 7.81 1.90
N LEU A 327 9.43 7.92 0.84
CA LEU A 327 8.83 6.80 0.18
C LEU A 327 9.81 6.29 -0.90
N HIS A 328 10.28 5.06 -0.74
CA HIS A 328 11.17 4.33 -1.67
C HIS A 328 10.47 3.09 -2.26
N PHE A 329 9.14 3.11 -2.26
CA PHE A 329 8.32 2.04 -2.79
C PHE A 329 8.28 2.10 -4.33
N GLU A 330 8.71 1.02 -4.98
CA GLU A 330 8.59 0.89 -6.43
C GLU A 330 7.29 0.18 -6.80
N THR A 331 6.61 0.72 -7.79
CA THR A 331 5.37 0.16 -8.35
C THR A 331 5.54 -0.12 -9.82
N SER A 332 4.82 -1.13 -10.31
CA SER A 332 4.67 -1.41 -11.74
C SER A 332 3.40 -0.75 -12.29
N PRO A 333 3.37 -0.29 -13.56
CA PRO A 333 2.12 0.08 -14.24
C PRO A 333 1.06 -1.05 -14.28
N GLU A 334 1.47 -2.31 -14.06
CA GLU A 334 0.56 -3.44 -13.89
C GLU A 334 -0.25 -3.36 -12.58
N GLU A 335 0.33 -2.75 -11.54
CA GLU A 335 -0.30 -2.45 -10.25
C GLU A 335 -0.85 -1.01 -10.28
N LEU A 336 -1.79 -0.78 -11.20
CA LEU A 336 -2.20 0.56 -11.61
C LEU A 336 -2.60 1.48 -10.45
N ALA A 337 -3.29 0.97 -9.43
CA ALA A 337 -3.74 1.79 -8.30
C ALA A 337 -2.56 2.25 -7.44
N ALA A 338 -1.69 1.32 -7.06
CA ALA A 338 -0.46 1.64 -6.35
C ALA A 338 0.40 2.63 -7.16
N TYR A 339 0.57 2.38 -8.46
CA TYR A 339 1.33 3.25 -9.37
C TYR A 339 0.79 4.68 -9.39
N CYS A 340 -0.53 4.86 -9.56
CA CYS A 340 -1.15 6.18 -9.55
C CYS A 340 -1.03 6.87 -8.18
N PHE A 341 -1.24 6.15 -7.07
CA PHE A 341 -1.22 6.76 -5.74
C PHE A 341 0.19 7.12 -5.27
N VAL A 342 1.20 6.33 -5.64
CA VAL A 342 2.62 6.66 -5.46
C VAL A 342 2.99 7.90 -6.27
N ALA A 343 2.55 7.99 -7.53
CA ALA A 343 2.78 9.17 -8.36
C ALA A 343 2.12 10.42 -7.75
N ILE A 344 0.90 10.32 -7.23
CA ILE A 344 0.23 11.41 -6.49
C ILE A 344 1.06 11.79 -5.25
N HIS A 345 1.49 10.81 -4.45
CA HIS A 345 2.26 11.06 -3.23
C HIS A 345 3.57 11.81 -3.52
N HIS A 346 4.37 11.35 -4.49
CA HIS A 346 5.59 12.05 -4.88
C HIS A 346 5.31 13.43 -5.46
N THR A 347 4.28 13.55 -6.30
CA THR A 347 3.84 14.85 -6.84
C THR A 347 3.53 15.83 -5.72
N MET A 348 2.81 15.39 -4.69
CA MET A 348 2.37 16.24 -3.58
C MET A 348 3.52 16.61 -2.64
N ARG A 349 4.48 15.73 -2.41
CA ARG A 349 5.74 16.07 -1.74
C ARG A 349 6.42 17.26 -2.42
N HIS A 350 6.68 17.15 -3.73
CA HIS A 350 7.29 18.24 -4.51
C HIS A 350 6.40 19.49 -4.57
N PHE A 351 5.09 19.32 -4.67
CA PHE A 351 4.13 20.42 -4.73
C PHE A 351 4.19 21.27 -3.45
N TYR A 352 4.19 20.64 -2.27
CA TYR A 352 4.27 21.35 -1.00
C TYR A 352 5.64 21.97 -0.74
N ALA A 353 6.71 21.41 -1.30
CA ALA A 353 8.03 22.04 -1.36
C ALA A 353 8.16 23.17 -2.40
N GLY A 354 7.10 23.49 -3.15
CA GLY A 354 7.12 24.51 -4.20
C GLY A 354 7.84 24.11 -5.50
N ARG A 355 8.25 22.84 -5.62
CA ARG A 355 8.93 22.26 -6.79
C ARG A 355 7.91 21.80 -7.84
N TYR A 356 7.09 22.74 -8.32
CA TYR A 356 5.96 22.42 -9.21
C TYR A 356 6.37 21.83 -10.56
N LEU A 357 7.57 22.17 -11.08
CA LEU A 357 8.07 21.64 -12.33
C LEU A 357 8.30 20.12 -12.23
N GLU A 358 8.90 19.66 -11.15
CA GLU A 358 9.14 18.25 -10.82
C GLU A 358 7.80 17.52 -10.67
N SER A 359 6.82 18.11 -9.98
CA SER A 359 5.45 17.59 -9.92
C SER A 359 4.85 17.39 -11.31
N THR A 360 5.01 18.34 -12.24
CA THR A 360 4.49 18.18 -13.61
C THR A 360 5.18 17.06 -14.39
N ARG A 361 6.48 16.82 -14.15
CA ARG A 361 7.25 15.74 -14.80
C ARG A 361 6.76 14.37 -14.34
N ILE A 362 6.61 14.18 -13.02
CA ILE A 362 6.12 12.93 -12.42
C ILE A 362 4.72 12.59 -12.96
N LEU A 363 3.81 13.56 -12.96
CA LEU A 363 2.45 13.33 -13.47
C LEU A 363 2.42 13.06 -14.97
N ASN A 364 3.29 13.71 -15.76
CA ASN A 364 3.37 13.46 -17.19
C ASN A 364 3.83 12.01 -17.44
N GLN A 365 4.87 11.58 -16.75
CA GLN A 365 5.33 10.19 -16.82
C GLN A 365 4.21 9.23 -16.44
N ALA A 366 3.56 9.46 -15.30
CA ALA A 366 2.47 8.62 -14.83
C ALA A 366 1.31 8.54 -15.84
N LEU A 367 0.89 9.66 -16.43
CA LEU A 367 -0.20 9.69 -17.42
C LEU A 367 0.15 8.99 -18.74
N ASN A 368 1.44 8.93 -19.11
CA ASN A 368 1.88 8.26 -20.34
C ASN A 368 2.08 6.76 -20.16
N GLU A 369 2.54 6.33 -18.99
CA GLU A 369 2.78 4.92 -18.66
C GLU A 369 1.51 4.22 -18.15
N ALA A 370 0.66 4.94 -17.41
CA ALA A 370 -0.58 4.39 -16.87
C ALA A 370 -1.63 4.22 -17.98
N GLY A 371 -2.08 2.99 -18.22
CA GLY A 371 -3.15 2.66 -19.16
C GLY A 371 -4.54 3.11 -18.69
N LEU A 372 -4.77 4.43 -18.54
CA LEU A 372 -5.96 4.99 -17.86
C LEU A 372 -7.23 5.08 -18.70
N LYS A 373 -7.25 4.51 -19.91
CA LYS A 373 -8.39 4.61 -20.84
C LYS A 373 -9.73 4.15 -20.23
N ASN A 374 -9.68 3.16 -19.35
CA ASN A 374 -10.86 2.59 -18.67
C ASN A 374 -11.08 3.19 -17.27
N TYR A 375 -10.22 4.11 -16.83
CA TYR A 375 -10.18 4.66 -15.47
C TYR A 375 -10.38 6.18 -15.51
N THR A 376 -11.50 6.59 -16.12
CA THR A 376 -11.79 7.99 -16.45
C THR A 376 -11.77 8.91 -15.22
N HIS A 377 -12.21 8.43 -14.06
CA HIS A 377 -12.18 9.20 -12.82
C HIS A 377 -10.73 9.58 -12.45
N THR A 378 -9.84 8.59 -12.36
CA THR A 378 -8.41 8.80 -12.08
C THR A 378 -7.74 9.65 -13.14
N GLU A 379 -8.04 9.42 -14.41
CA GLU A 379 -7.45 10.20 -15.50
C GLU A 379 -7.81 11.70 -15.40
N ILE A 380 -9.07 12.01 -15.07
CA ILE A 380 -9.52 13.39 -14.83
C ILE A 380 -8.76 13.98 -13.65
N GLU A 381 -8.69 13.26 -12.53
CA GLU A 381 -8.04 13.74 -11.31
C GLU A 381 -6.55 14.04 -11.53
N LEU A 382 -5.79 13.11 -12.14
CA LEU A 382 -4.37 13.30 -12.44
C LEU A 382 -4.13 14.47 -13.41
N LYS A 383 -4.98 14.63 -14.43
CA LYS A 383 -4.89 15.76 -15.36
C LYS A 383 -5.21 17.10 -14.69
N LEU A 384 -6.18 17.14 -13.78
CA LEU A 384 -6.49 18.35 -13.02
C LEU A 384 -5.36 18.71 -12.06
N LEU A 385 -4.77 17.72 -11.39
CA LEU A 385 -3.60 17.94 -10.55
C LEU A 385 -2.40 18.44 -11.37
N GLN A 386 -2.19 17.87 -12.56
CA GLN A 386 -1.12 18.32 -13.46
C GLN A 386 -1.37 19.74 -13.97
N ALA A 387 -2.60 20.05 -14.36
CA ALA A 387 -2.98 21.39 -14.79
C ALA A 387 -2.78 22.42 -13.66
N LEU A 388 -3.11 22.07 -12.42
CA LEU A 388 -2.81 22.89 -11.25
C LEU A 388 -1.30 23.16 -11.13
N CYS A 389 -0.47 22.11 -11.21
CA CYS A 389 0.99 22.26 -11.14
C CYS A 389 1.52 23.14 -12.28
N CYS A 390 0.97 23.00 -13.50
CA CYS A 390 1.30 23.85 -14.65
C CYS A 390 0.93 25.31 -14.41
N CYS A 391 -0.24 25.61 -13.83
CA CYS A 391 -0.62 26.96 -13.43
C CYS A 391 0.36 27.55 -12.41
N MET A 392 0.76 26.78 -11.40
CA MET A 392 1.68 27.22 -10.34
C MET A 392 3.10 27.49 -10.86
N CYS A 393 3.52 26.89 -11.97
CA CYS A 393 4.80 27.17 -12.64
C CYS A 393 4.66 27.99 -13.93
N ASN A 394 3.54 28.68 -14.14
CA ASN A 394 3.27 29.57 -15.29
C ASN A 394 3.32 28.89 -16.67
N ARG A 395 3.13 27.56 -16.76
CA ARG A 395 3.05 26.81 -18.03
C ARG A 395 1.62 26.76 -18.56
N TYR A 396 1.07 27.93 -18.88
CA TYR A 396 -0.35 28.11 -19.20
C TYR A 396 -0.82 27.38 -20.46
N GLU A 397 0.03 27.26 -21.50
CA GLU A 397 -0.33 26.51 -22.69
C GLU A 397 -0.55 25.01 -22.39
N GLN A 398 0.33 24.42 -21.57
CA GLN A 398 0.20 23.03 -21.13
C GLN A 398 -1.04 22.83 -20.26
N ALA A 399 -1.29 23.77 -19.34
CA ALA A 399 -2.51 23.77 -18.53
C ALA A 399 -3.77 23.83 -19.41
N ASP A 400 -3.83 24.71 -20.41
CA ASP A 400 -5.00 24.85 -21.29
C ASP A 400 -5.29 23.55 -22.07
N LEU A 401 -4.24 22.90 -22.59
CA LEU A 401 -4.38 21.62 -23.31
C LEU A 401 -4.99 20.54 -22.41
N LEU A 402 -4.52 20.42 -21.17
CA LEU A 402 -5.06 19.48 -20.18
C LEU A 402 -6.51 19.81 -19.84
N LEU A 403 -6.82 21.09 -19.58
CA LEU A 403 -8.17 21.54 -19.24
C LEU A 403 -9.16 21.34 -20.40
N ARG A 404 -8.75 21.51 -21.65
CA ARG A 404 -9.57 21.17 -22.83
C ARG A 404 -9.83 19.68 -22.92
N SER A 405 -8.82 18.84 -22.70
CA SER A 405 -8.96 17.38 -22.66
C SER A 405 -9.98 16.96 -21.59
N VAL A 406 -9.83 17.46 -20.36
CA VAL A 406 -10.75 17.19 -19.25
C VAL A 406 -12.15 17.71 -19.56
N SER A 407 -12.29 18.94 -20.07
CA SER A 407 -13.60 19.52 -20.40
C SER A 407 -14.38 18.67 -21.40
N ARG A 408 -13.72 18.13 -22.44
CA ARG A 408 -14.37 17.25 -23.42
C ARG A 408 -14.93 15.99 -22.76
N LYS A 409 -14.14 15.33 -21.91
CA LYS A 409 -14.57 14.15 -21.14
C LYS A 409 -15.72 14.48 -20.19
N LEU A 410 -15.64 15.62 -19.50
CA LEU A 410 -16.70 16.06 -18.61
C LEU A 410 -18.01 16.29 -19.37
N THR A 411 -18.00 16.81 -20.60
CA THR A 411 -19.24 16.95 -21.40
C THR A 411 -19.92 15.62 -21.68
N GLU A 412 -19.14 14.55 -21.86
CA GLU A 412 -19.67 13.20 -22.08
C GLU A 412 -20.25 12.58 -20.80
N LEU A 413 -19.58 12.81 -19.66
CA LEU A 413 -19.90 12.22 -18.36
C LEU A 413 -20.94 13.00 -17.55
N ASN A 414 -20.93 14.34 -17.61
CA ASN A 414 -21.79 15.20 -16.79
C ASN A 414 -23.25 15.26 -17.22
N LYS A 415 -23.71 14.34 -18.09
CA LYS A 415 -25.14 14.18 -18.34
C LYS A 415 -25.93 13.86 -17.07
N SER A 416 -25.29 13.21 -16.08
CA SER A 416 -25.86 12.93 -14.75
C SER A 416 -25.45 13.93 -13.65
N GLY A 417 -24.61 14.93 -13.94
CA GLY A 417 -24.13 15.91 -12.95
C GLY A 417 -23.06 15.41 -11.96
N GLU A 418 -22.60 14.15 -12.07
CA GLU A 418 -21.71 13.49 -11.12
C GLU A 418 -20.29 14.08 -10.98
N TYR A 419 -19.86 14.91 -11.94
CA TYR A 419 -18.54 15.56 -11.96
C TYR A 419 -18.66 17.09 -12.01
N GLU A 420 -19.66 17.67 -11.34
CA GLU A 420 -19.79 19.12 -11.22
C GLU A 420 -18.57 19.76 -10.53
N GLN A 421 -18.06 19.12 -9.48
CA GLN A 421 -16.85 19.51 -8.75
C GLN A 421 -15.62 19.66 -9.68
N ALA A 422 -15.43 18.71 -10.61
CA ALA A 422 -14.36 18.80 -11.60
C ALA A 422 -14.56 20.00 -12.53
N GLY A 423 -15.80 20.26 -12.94
CA GLY A 423 -16.16 21.42 -13.75
C GLY A 423 -15.91 22.75 -13.05
N ILE A 424 -16.18 22.85 -11.75
CA ILE A 424 -15.83 24.03 -10.94
C ILE A 424 -14.30 24.20 -10.87
N PHE A 425 -13.56 23.12 -10.64
CA PHE A 425 -12.10 23.19 -10.58
C PHE A 425 -11.47 23.61 -11.92
N VAL A 426 -11.99 23.15 -13.05
CA VAL A 426 -11.60 23.63 -14.39
C VAL A 426 -11.85 25.14 -14.53
N LYS A 427 -12.99 25.64 -14.04
CA LYS A 427 -13.31 27.08 -14.07
C LYS A 427 -12.36 27.88 -13.19
N MET A 428 -11.96 27.36 -12.03
CA MET A 428 -10.97 27.99 -11.15
C MET A 428 -9.64 28.19 -11.88
N LEU A 429 -9.10 27.13 -12.49
CA LEU A 429 -7.83 27.20 -13.19
C LEU A 429 -7.89 28.12 -14.42
N ARG A 430 -8.99 28.08 -15.20
CA ARG A 430 -9.19 29.02 -16.32
C ARG A 430 -9.31 30.47 -15.90
N LEU A 431 -9.96 30.74 -14.77
CA LEU A 431 -10.08 32.10 -14.23
C LEU A 431 -8.70 32.66 -13.89
N GLN A 432 -7.85 31.84 -13.27
CA GLN A 432 -6.47 32.22 -12.96
C GLN A 432 -5.66 32.56 -14.21
N MET A 433 -5.83 31.80 -15.30
CA MET A 433 -5.12 32.02 -16.57
C MET A 433 -5.59 33.29 -17.30
N ASN A 434 -6.79 33.79 -17.02
CA ASN A 434 -7.38 34.96 -17.68
C ASN A 434 -7.10 36.25 -16.90
N SER A 435 -6.06 36.96 -17.35
CA SER A 435 -5.42 38.13 -16.72
C SER A 435 -6.25 39.41 -16.56
N GLU A 436 -7.48 39.46 -17.06
CA GLU A 436 -8.25 40.70 -17.19
C GLU A 436 -9.24 40.96 -16.05
N SER A 437 -9.46 39.98 -15.17
CA SER A 437 -10.51 40.11 -14.17
C SER A 437 -10.01 40.81 -12.89
N LYS A 438 -10.41 42.08 -12.68
CA LYS A 438 -10.33 42.68 -11.33
C LYS A 438 -11.06 41.75 -10.33
N GLY A 439 -10.44 41.51 -9.17
CA GLY A 439 -10.99 40.61 -8.15
C GLY A 439 -10.82 39.12 -8.42
N VAL A 440 -9.74 38.68 -9.10
CA VAL A 440 -9.43 37.24 -9.31
C VAL A 440 -9.46 36.49 -7.98
N GLU A 441 -8.79 37.01 -6.95
CA GLU A 441 -8.68 36.34 -5.65
C GLU A 441 -10.05 36.09 -5.01
N GLU A 442 -10.93 37.09 -4.96
CA GLU A 442 -12.27 36.98 -4.38
C GLU A 442 -13.14 35.97 -5.14
N LYS A 443 -13.06 35.97 -6.49
CA LYS A 443 -13.75 34.98 -7.32
C LYS A 443 -13.20 33.58 -7.12
N LEU A 444 -11.88 33.42 -6.98
CA LEU A 444 -11.25 32.14 -6.68
C LEU A 444 -11.68 31.60 -5.31
N ARG A 445 -11.81 32.47 -4.29
CA ARG A 445 -12.36 32.10 -2.97
C ARG A 445 -13.78 31.56 -3.10
N GLY A 446 -14.66 32.26 -3.81
CA GLY A 446 -16.04 31.80 -4.04
C GLY A 446 -16.11 30.47 -4.80
N MET A 447 -15.24 30.27 -5.80
CA MET A 447 -15.18 28.99 -6.53
C MET A 447 -14.60 27.86 -5.69
N ARG A 448 -13.59 28.14 -4.85
CA ARG A 448 -13.04 27.17 -3.88
C ARG A 448 -14.14 26.70 -2.93
N ASP A 449 -14.90 27.62 -2.33
CA ASP A 449 -15.93 27.25 -1.35
C ASP A 449 -17.01 26.38 -2.01
N ARG A 450 -17.39 26.71 -3.25
CA ARG A 450 -18.27 25.86 -4.06
C ARG A 450 -17.65 24.50 -4.40
N PHE A 451 -16.36 24.45 -4.75
CA PHE A 451 -15.67 23.18 -5.01
C PHE A 451 -15.69 22.31 -3.76
N LEU A 452 -15.30 22.84 -2.60
CA LEU A 452 -15.28 22.10 -1.33
C LEU A 452 -16.68 21.62 -0.93
N LEU A 453 -17.73 22.41 -1.18
CA LEU A 453 -19.12 22.02 -0.93
C LEU A 453 -19.58 20.86 -1.83
N LEU A 454 -19.12 20.79 -3.08
CA LEU A 454 -19.52 19.76 -4.04
C LEU A 454 -18.61 18.52 -4.00
N ASN A 455 -17.38 18.66 -3.51
CA ASN A 455 -16.34 17.64 -3.58
C ASN A 455 -16.45 16.59 -2.46
N ASN A 456 -17.58 15.89 -2.45
CA ASN A 456 -17.93 14.89 -1.45
C ASN A 456 -18.28 13.54 -2.10
N GLY A 457 -18.44 12.51 -1.28
CA GLY A 457 -18.94 11.21 -1.74
C GLY A 457 -17.97 10.43 -2.65
N ASN A 458 -18.52 9.56 -3.49
CA ASN A 458 -17.76 8.57 -4.26
C ASN A 458 -16.97 9.15 -5.44
N LYS A 459 -17.28 10.38 -5.88
CA LYS A 459 -16.57 11.08 -6.97
C LYS A 459 -15.70 12.22 -6.46
N ARG A 460 -15.45 12.31 -5.15
CA ARG A 460 -14.48 13.23 -4.55
C ARG A 460 -13.12 13.07 -5.23
N MET A 461 -12.45 14.19 -5.49
CA MET A 461 -11.12 14.24 -6.11
C MET A 461 -10.27 15.35 -5.49
N LEU A 462 -8.95 15.27 -5.65
CA LEU A 462 -7.99 16.28 -5.15
C LEU A 462 -8.12 16.52 -3.64
N GLY A 463 -8.60 15.52 -2.88
CA GLY A 463 -8.84 15.63 -1.44
C GLY A 463 -7.57 15.92 -0.63
N TYR A 464 -6.42 15.59 -1.20
CA TYR A 464 -5.07 15.79 -0.67
C TYR A 464 -4.46 17.16 -0.99
N VAL A 465 -5.16 18.03 -1.75
CA VAL A 465 -4.71 19.41 -2.03
C VAL A 465 -5.25 20.35 -0.96
N ARG A 466 -4.36 20.97 -0.17
CA ARG A 466 -4.72 21.99 0.81
C ARG A 466 -5.11 23.29 0.12
N MET A 467 -6.41 23.55 0.01
CA MET A 467 -6.96 24.75 -0.61
C MET A 467 -7.21 25.88 0.40
N ASP A 468 -6.21 26.22 1.20
CA ASP A 468 -6.33 27.31 2.18
C ASP A 468 -6.18 28.70 1.54
N ASP A 469 -6.22 29.74 2.36
CA ASP A 469 -6.07 31.12 1.92
C ASP A 469 -4.69 31.40 1.31
N THR A 470 -3.66 30.74 1.82
CA THR A 470 -2.29 30.79 1.27
C THR A 470 -2.23 30.21 -0.14
N PHE A 471 -2.91 29.09 -0.37
CA PHE A 471 -3.06 28.48 -1.68
C PHE A 471 -3.78 29.43 -2.66
N ILE A 472 -4.90 30.03 -2.27
CA ILE A 472 -5.64 30.95 -3.14
C ILE A 472 -4.82 32.20 -3.48
N LYS A 473 -4.11 32.77 -2.50
CA LYS A 473 -3.19 33.88 -2.74
C LYS A 473 -2.13 33.49 -3.77
N LYS A 474 -1.43 32.37 -3.56
CA LYS A 474 -0.42 31.88 -4.53
C LYS A 474 -1.00 31.68 -5.93
N LEU A 475 -2.16 31.02 -6.03
CA LEU A 475 -2.82 30.78 -7.30
C LEU A 475 -3.22 32.09 -8.00
N SER A 476 -3.67 33.09 -7.25
CA SER A 476 -4.09 34.40 -7.79
C SER A 476 -2.94 35.27 -8.34
N LEU A 477 -1.69 35.04 -7.91
CA LEU A 477 -0.52 35.81 -8.32
C LEU A 477 -0.07 35.52 -9.76
N GLY A 478 -0.46 34.37 -10.29
CA GLY A 478 -0.16 33.97 -11.65
C GLY A 478 -0.94 34.84 -12.61
N VAL A 479 -0.30 35.93 -13.07
CA VAL A 479 -0.54 36.63 -14.33
C VAL A 479 0.42 37.82 -14.47
N LYS A 480 0.79 38.53 -13.39
CA LYS A 480 1.69 39.71 -13.45
C LYS A 480 2.36 39.98 -12.09
N SER A 481 3.46 39.32 -11.77
CA SER A 481 4.36 39.79 -10.69
C SER A 481 5.73 39.07 -10.65
N ASP A 482 6.41 38.93 -11.79
CA ASP A 482 7.87 38.77 -11.72
C ASP A 482 8.58 39.91 -12.48
N PRO A 483 8.97 40.98 -11.79
CA PRO A 483 9.76 42.07 -12.36
C PRO A 483 11.20 41.64 -12.70
N THR A 484 11.63 40.43 -12.31
CA THR A 484 13.03 40.01 -12.48
C THR A 484 13.31 39.33 -13.82
N ALA A 485 12.28 38.84 -14.52
CA ALA A 485 12.44 38.20 -15.83
C ALA A 485 12.69 39.19 -17.00
N SER A 486 12.52 40.50 -16.80
CA SER A 486 12.67 41.51 -17.87
C SER A 486 14.01 42.26 -17.87
N ARG A 487 14.95 41.93 -16.97
CA ARG A 487 16.26 42.60 -16.88
C ARG A 487 17.46 41.82 -17.44
N GLY A 488 17.25 40.62 -17.98
CA GLY A 488 18.34 39.79 -18.55
C GLY A 488 18.62 39.98 -20.05
N ALA A 489 17.92 40.86 -20.75
CA ALA A 489 18.06 41.03 -22.20
C ALA A 489 18.22 42.50 -22.59
N ARG A 490 19.31 43.13 -22.13
CA ARG A 490 20.00 44.28 -22.73
C ARG A 490 21.20 44.63 -21.84
N GLY A 491 22.38 44.25 -22.31
CA GLY A 491 23.68 44.47 -21.70
C GLY A 491 24.72 43.69 -22.46
#